data_AF-V7BZX9-F1
#
_entry.id   AF-V7BZX9-F1
#
_cell.length_a   1.000
_cell.length_b   1.000
_cell.length_c   1.000
_cell.angle_alpha   90.00
_cell.angle_beta   90.00
_cell.angle_gamma   90.00
#
_symmetry.space_group_name_H-M   'P 1'
#
loop_
_entity.id
_entity.type
_entity.pdbx_description
1 polymer ?
#
loop_
_entity_poly.entity_id
_entity_poly.type
_entity_poly.pdbx_seq_one_letter_code
_entity_poly.pdbx_strand_id
1 'polypeptide(L)'
;MTLSYFPLLLLLSLSLLSFSIMKFQDSEHLFGNTTTPKHMIPKVTFIAILVILALAITPLWYPFLSYHSSSLLKMKNNKYKHIEASTHDEDMAHSNLPSTHVEMCDIFTGEWVPNPKAPYYTNKTCWAIHEHQNCMKYGRPDSEFMKWRWKPSDCELPIFNPFQFLEIVKGKSMAFVGDSVGRNQMQSMICLLSR
;
A
#
# COMPACT_ATOMS: atom_id res chain seq x y z
N MET A 1 2.78 -1.33 -15.59
CA MET A 1 3.57 -2.43 -15.00
C MET A 1 5.09 -2.19 -15.01
N THR A 2 5.61 -1.06 -15.54
CA THR A 2 7.07 -0.77 -15.58
C THR A 2 7.58 0.10 -14.41
N LEU A 3 6.69 0.69 -13.61
CA LEU A 3 7.04 1.59 -12.50
C LEU A 3 7.44 0.89 -11.18
N SER A 4 7.15 -0.41 -11.00
CA SER A 4 7.50 -1.11 -9.75
C SER A 4 8.93 -1.66 -9.72
N TYR A 5 9.61 -1.71 -10.87
CA TYR A 5 10.97 -2.25 -10.96
C TYR A 5 12.04 -1.18 -10.84
N PHE A 6 11.70 0.11 -11.00
CA PHE A 6 12.67 1.20 -10.93
C PHE A 6 13.35 1.35 -9.56
N PRO A 7 12.63 1.26 -8.42
CA PRO A 7 13.26 1.28 -7.11
C PRO A 7 14.15 0.05 -6.90
N LEU A 8 13.72 -1.13 -7.39
CA LEU A 8 14.50 -2.35 -7.31
C LEU A 8 15.77 -2.28 -8.16
N LEU A 9 15.69 -1.74 -9.37
CA LEU A 9 16.84 -1.59 -10.28
C LEU A 9 17.82 -0.55 -9.74
N LEU A 10 17.32 0.54 -9.15
CA LEU A 10 18.15 1.56 -8.51
C LEU A 10 18.85 0.99 -7.28
N LEU A 11 18.14 0.25 -6.42
CA LEU A 11 18.73 -0.45 -5.27
C LEU A 11 19.73 -1.52 -5.69
N LEU A 12 19.44 -2.29 -6.74
CA LEU A 12 20.40 -3.24 -7.32
C LEU A 12 21.63 -2.51 -7.86
N SER A 13 21.46 -1.40 -8.59
CA SER A 13 22.58 -0.61 -9.12
C SER A 13 23.43 0.01 -8.01
N LEU A 14 22.83 0.53 -6.95
CA LEU A 14 23.52 1.05 -5.78
C LEU A 14 24.24 -0.06 -5.01
N SER A 15 23.60 -1.22 -4.84
CA SER A 15 24.23 -2.37 -4.17
C SER A 15 25.43 -2.92 -4.95
N LEU A 16 25.34 -2.97 -6.29
CA LEU A 16 26.45 -3.36 -7.17
C LEU A 16 27.56 -2.30 -7.19
N LEU A 17 27.23 -1.01 -7.12
CA LEU A 17 28.22 0.05 -6.94
C LEU A 17 28.94 -0.08 -5.60
N SER A 18 28.20 -0.29 -4.50
CA SER A 18 28.80 -0.49 -3.17
C SER A 18 29.67 -1.73 -3.11
N PHE A 19 29.26 -2.85 -3.72
CA PHE A 19 30.09 -4.06 -3.83
C PHE A 19 31.35 -3.82 -4.69
N SER A 20 31.24 -3.04 -5.77
CA SER A 20 32.38 -2.70 -6.62
C SER A 20 33.37 -1.77 -5.90
N ILE A 21 32.87 -0.81 -5.12
CA ILE A 21 33.69 0.08 -4.28
C ILE A 21 34.38 -0.72 -3.18
N MET A 22 33.68 -1.65 -2.52
CA MET A 22 34.26 -2.49 -1.48
C MET A 22 35.35 -3.42 -2.04
N LYS A 23 35.13 -4.04 -3.21
CA LYS A 23 36.17 -4.83 -3.91
C LYS A 23 37.35 -3.98 -4.40
N PHE A 24 37.11 -2.73 -4.76
CA PHE A 24 38.18 -1.80 -5.16
C PHE A 24 39.08 -1.47 -3.97
N GLN A 25 38.50 -1.28 -2.79
CA GLN A 25 39.22 -0.99 -1.56
C GLN A 25 40.01 -2.20 -1.01
N ASP A 26 39.46 -3.41 -1.16
CA ASP A 26 40.18 -4.68 -0.89
C ASP A 26 41.36 -4.89 -1.85
N SER A 27 41.25 -4.43 -3.10
CA SER A 27 42.34 -4.52 -4.08
C SER A 27 43.49 -3.55 -3.80
N GLU A 28 43.26 -2.44 -3.10
CA GLU A 28 44.32 -1.49 -2.69
C GLU A 28 45.10 -1.98 -1.45
N HIS A 29 44.48 -2.73 -0.55
CA HIS A 29 45.13 -3.15 0.69
C HIS A 29 46.11 -4.35 0.51
N LEU A 30 46.08 -5.03 -0.64
CA LEU A 30 46.93 -6.20 -0.93
C LEU A 30 48.17 -5.88 -1.79
N PHE A 31 48.35 -4.65 -2.26
CA PHE A 31 49.48 -4.27 -3.11
C PHE A 31 50.41 -3.26 -2.42
N GLY A 32 51.13 -3.77 -1.42
CA GLY A 32 52.35 -3.13 -0.94
C GLY A 32 53.43 -3.14 -2.02
N ASN A 33 53.93 -1.94 -2.35
CA ASN A 33 55.20 -1.61 -3.02
C ASN A 33 55.71 -2.55 -4.14
N THR A 34 55.64 -2.11 -5.40
CA THR A 34 56.77 -1.57 -6.18
C THR A 34 56.43 -1.44 -7.68
N THR A 35 57.04 -0.41 -8.30
CA THR A 35 57.22 -0.15 -9.76
C THR A 35 56.13 0.57 -10.59
N THR A 36 56.39 1.87 -10.79
CA THR A 36 56.12 2.75 -11.97
C THR A 36 54.69 2.91 -12.52
N PRO A 37 54.16 4.16 -12.62
CA PRO A 37 52.82 4.41 -13.16
C PRO A 37 52.88 4.48 -14.70
N LYS A 38 52.45 3.41 -15.37
CA LYS A 38 52.14 3.46 -16.82
C LYS A 38 50.65 3.24 -17.04
N HIS A 39 49.98 4.34 -17.39
CA HIS A 39 48.87 4.35 -18.34
C HIS A 39 47.64 3.44 -18.01
N MET A 40 47.18 3.43 -16.76
CA MET A 40 45.84 2.89 -16.38
C MET A 40 44.85 3.94 -15.88
N ILE A 41 45.31 5.19 -15.72
CA ILE A 41 44.51 6.35 -15.33
C ILE A 41 43.47 6.78 -16.40
N PRO A 42 43.66 6.62 -17.74
CA PRO A 42 42.69 7.15 -18.71
C PRO A 42 41.43 6.28 -18.89
N LYS A 43 41.46 5.00 -18.51
CA LYS A 43 40.31 4.10 -18.69
C LYS A 43 39.28 4.24 -17.56
N VAL A 44 39.76 4.40 -16.33
CA VAL A 44 38.88 4.57 -15.16
C VAL A 44 38.17 5.91 -15.22
N THR A 45 38.86 6.98 -15.64
CA THR A 45 38.26 8.30 -15.83
C THR A 45 37.21 8.30 -16.95
N PHE A 46 37.47 7.59 -18.05
CA PHE A 46 36.51 7.45 -19.14
C PHE A 46 35.22 6.71 -18.72
N ILE A 47 35.34 5.63 -17.96
CA ILE A 47 34.19 4.88 -17.43
C ILE A 47 33.39 5.75 -16.45
N ALA A 48 34.05 6.48 -15.56
CA ALA A 48 33.38 7.38 -14.63
C ALA A 48 32.60 8.48 -15.36
N ILE A 49 33.17 9.08 -16.40
CA ILE A 49 32.50 10.11 -17.22
C ILE A 49 31.27 9.52 -17.94
N LEU A 50 31.37 8.33 -18.53
CA LEU A 50 30.24 7.67 -19.20
C LEU A 50 29.08 7.38 -18.23
N VAL A 51 29.38 6.94 -17.01
CA VAL A 51 28.36 6.69 -15.97
C VAL A 51 27.68 7.98 -15.54
N ILE A 52 28.43 9.07 -15.35
CA ILE A 52 27.87 10.38 -14.97
C ILE A 52 26.96 10.92 -16.08
N LEU A 53 27.35 10.79 -17.35
CA LEU A 53 26.53 11.21 -18.48
C LEU A 53 25.21 10.40 -18.55
N ALA A 54 25.25 9.09 -18.33
CA ALA A 54 24.04 8.26 -18.31
C ALA A 54 23.08 8.65 -17.17
N LEU A 55 23.62 8.94 -15.98
CA LEU A 55 22.83 9.38 -14.82
C LEU A 55 22.26 10.80 -14.98
N ALA A 56 22.93 11.68 -15.73
CA ALA A 56 22.40 13.01 -16.04
C ALA A 56 21.32 12.98 -17.14
N ILE A 57 21.44 12.08 -18.11
CA ILE A 57 20.50 11.95 -19.24
C ILE A 57 19.22 11.19 -18.84
N THR A 58 19.30 10.25 -17.89
CA THR A 58 18.13 9.47 -17.43
C THR A 58 16.95 10.31 -16.90
N PRO A 59 17.12 11.36 -16.07
CA PRO A 59 16.01 12.23 -15.66
C PRO A 59 15.46 13.11 -16.79
N LEU A 60 16.20 13.33 -17.87
CA LEU A 60 15.74 14.09 -19.05
C LEU A 60 14.80 13.28 -19.96
N TRP A 61 14.81 11.95 -19.88
CA TRP A 61 13.90 11.07 -20.64
C TRP A 61 12.57 10.82 -19.91
N TYR A 62 12.49 11.13 -18.62
CA TYR A 62 11.29 10.95 -17.79
C TYR A 62 10.08 11.84 -18.22
N PRO A 63 10.26 13.10 -18.65
CA PRO A 63 9.15 13.95 -19.07
C PRO A 63 8.50 13.47 -20.39
N PHE A 64 9.26 12.78 -21.24
CA PHE A 64 8.78 12.32 -22.55
C PHE A 64 7.78 11.15 -22.44
N LEU A 65 7.90 10.30 -21.41
CA LEU A 65 6.99 9.17 -21.18
C LEU A 65 5.77 9.54 -20.31
N SER A 66 5.90 10.54 -19.43
CA SER A 66 4.82 11.02 -18.55
C SER A 66 3.73 11.78 -19.32
N TYR A 67 4.11 12.52 -20.38
CA TYR A 67 3.17 13.33 -21.16
C TYR A 67 2.17 12.50 -21.98
N HIS A 68 2.50 11.26 -22.38
CA HIS A 68 1.57 10.40 -23.12
C HIS A 68 0.48 9.79 -22.21
N SER A 69 0.77 9.62 -20.91
CA SER A 69 -0.17 9.03 -19.95
C SER A 69 -1.29 10.01 -19.52
N SER A 70 -0.99 11.31 -19.48
CA SER A 70 -1.93 12.34 -19.01
C SER A 70 -3.05 12.67 -20.02
N SER A 71 -2.91 12.30 -21.30
CA SER A 71 -3.96 12.48 -22.30
C SER A 71 -5.11 11.47 -22.18
N LEU A 72 -4.89 10.31 -21.55
CA LEU A 72 -5.87 9.21 -21.50
C LEU A 72 -6.75 9.22 -20.23
N LEU A 73 -6.36 10.01 -19.22
CA LEU A 73 -7.08 10.16 -17.95
C LEU A 73 -8.02 11.38 -17.89
N LYS A 74 -8.09 12.18 -18.97
CA LYS A 74 -8.95 13.39 -19.02
C LYS A 74 -10.41 13.12 -19.43
N MET A 75 -10.77 11.88 -19.75
CA MET A 75 -12.15 11.46 -20.08
C MET A 75 -12.70 10.44 -19.08
N LYS A 76 -13.01 10.85 -17.83
CA LYS A 76 -14.00 10.14 -16.99
C LYS A 76 -14.51 10.87 -15.74
N ASN A 77 -14.19 12.16 -15.54
CA ASN A 77 -14.66 12.92 -14.37
C ASN A 77 -15.99 13.65 -14.60
N ASN A 78 -16.97 12.98 -15.21
CA ASN A 78 -18.34 13.50 -15.36
C ASN A 78 -19.36 12.46 -14.89
N LYS A 79 -19.31 12.03 -13.63
CA LYS A 79 -20.46 11.35 -13.00
C LYS A 79 -20.43 11.25 -11.46
N TYR A 80 -19.97 12.28 -10.76
CA TYR A 80 -20.27 12.39 -9.32
C TYR A 80 -20.47 13.85 -8.98
N LYS A 81 -21.72 14.29 -9.11
CA LYS A 81 -22.16 15.62 -8.72
C LYS A 81 -22.35 15.58 -7.20
N HIS A 82 -21.45 16.24 -6.49
CA HIS A 82 -21.55 16.52 -5.05
C HIS A 82 -22.89 17.23 -4.78
N ILE A 83 -23.69 16.70 -3.86
CA ILE A 83 -24.81 17.43 -3.26
C ILE A 83 -24.22 18.10 -2.02
N GLU A 84 -23.85 19.37 -2.15
CA GLU A 84 -23.69 20.28 -1.01
C GLU A 84 -25.08 20.67 -0.51
N ALA A 85 -25.36 20.36 0.75
CA ALA A 85 -26.56 20.84 1.42
C ALA A 85 -26.31 22.27 1.89
N SER A 86 -26.86 23.25 1.17
CA SER A 86 -27.03 24.62 1.65
C SER A 86 -28.44 24.78 2.21
N THR A 87 -28.54 25.16 3.47
CA THR A 87 -29.72 25.61 4.18
C THR A 87 -30.34 26.85 3.53
N HIS A 88 -31.65 26.86 3.31
CA HIS A 88 -32.50 28.06 3.31
C HIS A 88 -33.96 27.66 3.57
N ASP A 89 -34.51 28.18 4.67
CA ASP A 89 -35.95 28.25 4.93
C ASP A 89 -36.63 29.17 3.90
N GLU A 90 -37.76 28.73 3.34
CA GLU A 90 -38.95 29.56 3.07
C GLU A 90 -40.14 28.67 2.62
N ASP A 91 -41.33 29.10 3.02
CA ASP A 91 -42.61 28.37 3.06
C ASP A 91 -43.24 27.95 1.70
N MET A 92 -44.12 26.95 1.83
CA MET A 92 -45.38 26.69 1.09
C MET A 92 -45.49 25.47 0.16
N ALA A 93 -46.40 24.61 0.61
CA ALA A 93 -47.41 23.86 -0.15
C ALA A 93 -47.01 22.65 -1.03
N HIS A 94 -47.47 21.49 -0.54
CA HIS A 94 -48.02 20.35 -1.28
C HIS A 94 -47.15 19.66 -2.33
N SER A 95 -46.46 18.62 -1.88
CA SER A 95 -46.57 17.30 -2.52
C SER A 95 -46.22 16.21 -1.50
N ASN A 96 -47.17 15.32 -1.20
CA ASN A 96 -46.91 14.07 -0.49
C ASN A 96 -46.11 13.15 -1.42
N LEU A 97 -44.82 13.40 -1.57
CA LEU A 97 -43.87 12.40 -2.04
C LEU A 97 -43.38 11.67 -0.78
N PRO A 98 -43.43 10.33 -0.69
CA PRO A 98 -42.74 9.64 0.36
C PRO A 98 -41.27 9.98 0.19
N SER A 99 -40.75 10.86 1.04
CA SER A 99 -39.31 10.93 1.27
C SER A 99 -38.95 9.54 1.75
N THR A 100 -38.41 8.71 0.85
CA THR A 100 -37.60 7.57 1.23
C THR A 100 -36.39 8.17 1.92
N HIS A 101 -36.59 8.54 3.18
CA HIS A 101 -35.52 8.82 4.09
C HIS A 101 -34.81 7.47 4.24
N VAL A 102 -33.79 7.25 3.41
CA VAL A 102 -32.84 6.17 3.64
C VAL A 102 -32.23 6.55 4.99
N GLU A 103 -32.73 5.93 6.06
CA GLU A 103 -32.12 6.07 7.38
C GLU A 103 -30.65 5.69 7.20
N MET A 104 -29.81 6.72 7.27
CA MET A 104 -28.40 6.60 7.05
C MET A 104 -27.84 5.92 8.30
N CYS A 105 -27.59 4.61 8.22
CA CYS A 105 -27.07 3.88 9.37
C CYS A 105 -25.70 4.46 9.76
N ASP A 106 -25.60 5.01 10.97
CA ASP A 106 -24.33 5.39 11.55
C ASP A 106 -23.59 4.14 12.04
N ILE A 107 -22.56 3.73 11.29
CA ILE A 107 -21.76 2.55 11.61
C ILE A 107 -20.75 2.81 12.75
N PHE A 108 -20.56 4.05 13.18
CA PHE A 108 -19.56 4.44 14.18
C PHE A 108 -20.12 4.53 15.60
N THR A 109 -21.44 4.60 15.76
CA THR A 109 -22.13 4.60 17.06
C THR A 109 -22.75 3.22 17.32
N GLY A 110 -22.44 2.63 18.47
CA GLY A 110 -22.88 1.28 18.80
C GLY A 110 -22.18 0.71 20.01
N GLU A 111 -22.18 -0.62 20.10
CA GLU A 111 -21.61 -1.36 21.23
C GLU A 111 -20.85 -2.60 20.78
N TRP A 112 -19.91 -3.03 21.63
CA TRP A 112 -19.27 -4.33 21.48
C TRP A 112 -20.18 -5.40 22.07
N VAL A 113 -20.49 -6.43 21.29
CA VAL A 113 -21.31 -7.57 21.73
C VAL A 113 -20.55 -8.90 21.53
N PRO A 114 -20.80 -9.92 22.37
CA PRO A 114 -20.22 -11.24 22.18
C PRO A 114 -20.59 -11.86 20.82
N ASN A 115 -19.63 -12.53 20.19
CA ASN A 115 -19.79 -13.24 18.92
C ASN A 115 -19.34 -14.70 19.07
N PRO A 116 -20.27 -15.65 19.26
CA PRO A 116 -19.93 -17.07 19.41
C PRO A 116 -19.38 -17.70 18.12
N LYS A 117 -19.52 -17.03 16.96
CA LYS A 117 -19.01 -17.52 15.66
C LYS A 117 -17.57 -17.07 15.38
N ALA A 118 -16.98 -16.22 16.22
CA ALA A 118 -15.61 -15.74 16.09
C ALA A 118 -14.59 -16.71 16.73
N PRO A 119 -13.29 -16.62 16.39
CA PRO A 119 -12.68 -15.68 15.44
C PRO A 119 -12.91 -16.05 13.97
N TYR A 120 -12.84 -15.06 13.08
CA TYR A 120 -12.97 -15.28 11.63
C TYR A 120 -11.77 -15.97 11.01
N TYR A 121 -10.58 -15.79 11.61
CA TYR A 121 -9.32 -16.41 11.24
C TYR A 121 -8.49 -16.69 12.51
N THR A 122 -7.54 -17.61 12.42
CA THR A 122 -6.61 -17.96 13.51
C THR A 122 -5.18 -17.95 13.01
N ASN A 123 -4.22 -18.09 13.93
CA ASN A 123 -2.82 -18.32 13.59
C ASN A 123 -2.55 -19.59 12.76
N LYS A 124 -3.51 -20.52 12.68
CA LYS A 124 -3.43 -21.72 11.84
C LYS A 124 -4.01 -21.50 10.44
N THR A 125 -5.01 -20.62 10.30
CA THR A 125 -5.71 -20.39 9.03
C THR A 125 -5.17 -19.20 8.25
N CYS A 126 -4.38 -18.32 8.87
CA CYS A 126 -3.75 -17.20 8.20
C CYS A 126 -2.23 -17.17 8.42
N TRP A 127 -1.50 -17.18 7.31
CA TRP A 127 -0.03 -17.08 7.30
C TRP A 127 0.48 -15.63 7.40
N ALA A 128 -0.38 -14.64 7.12
CA ALA A 128 0.00 -13.22 7.08
C ALA A 128 0.04 -12.54 8.47
N ILE A 129 -0.33 -13.25 9.55
CA ILE A 129 -0.19 -12.75 10.92
C ILE A 129 1.30 -12.64 11.24
N HIS A 130 1.78 -11.43 11.48
CA HIS A 130 3.17 -11.24 11.88
C HIS A 130 3.45 -11.86 13.24
N GLU A 131 4.69 -12.30 13.41
CA GLU A 131 5.11 -13.02 14.61
C GLU A 131 4.76 -12.24 15.88
N HIS A 132 5.19 -10.98 15.98
CA HIS A 132 4.95 -10.08 17.12
C HIS A 132 3.46 -9.79 17.40
N GLN A 133 2.54 -10.12 16.49
CA GLN A 133 1.09 -9.97 16.66
C GLN A 133 0.40 -11.29 17.02
N ASN A 134 1.12 -12.42 17.01
CA ASN A 134 0.57 -13.74 17.32
C ASN A 134 0.54 -13.97 18.83
N CYS A 135 -0.40 -13.31 19.51
CA CYS A 135 -0.56 -13.37 20.97
C CYS A 135 -0.70 -14.81 21.47
N MET A 136 -1.42 -15.65 20.73
CA MET A 136 -1.62 -17.06 21.10
C MET A 136 -0.32 -17.86 21.04
N LYS A 137 0.54 -17.59 20.05
CA LYS A 137 1.88 -18.22 19.96
C LYS A 137 2.77 -17.83 21.14
N TYR A 138 2.66 -16.59 21.63
CA TYR A 138 3.47 -16.08 22.74
C TYR A 138 2.81 -16.25 24.12
N GLY A 139 1.93 -17.24 24.26
CA GLY A 139 1.48 -17.70 25.57
C GLY A 139 0.36 -16.88 26.20
N ARG A 140 -0.37 -16.06 25.44
CA ARG A 140 -1.60 -15.45 25.94
C ARG A 140 -2.62 -16.56 26.30
N PRO A 141 -3.08 -16.64 27.56
CA PRO A 141 -3.90 -17.76 28.01
C PRO A 141 -5.39 -17.58 27.71
N ASP A 142 -5.88 -16.35 27.60
CA ASP A 142 -7.27 -16.01 27.33
C ASP A 142 -7.55 -15.90 25.82
N SER A 143 -8.74 -16.33 25.39
CA SER A 143 -9.19 -16.23 23.99
C SER A 143 -10.44 -15.37 23.81
N GLU A 144 -11.05 -14.91 24.90
CA GLU A 144 -12.32 -14.17 24.90
C GLU A 144 -12.23 -12.83 24.16
N PHE A 145 -11.05 -12.22 24.12
CA PHE A 145 -10.83 -10.97 23.37
C PHE A 145 -11.11 -11.11 21.86
N MET A 146 -11.03 -12.32 21.31
CA MET A 146 -11.33 -12.58 19.90
C MET A 146 -12.82 -12.82 19.64
N LYS A 147 -13.63 -12.96 20.68
CA LYS A 147 -15.07 -13.30 20.59
C LYS A 147 -15.97 -12.08 20.69
N TRP A 148 -15.49 -10.92 20.25
CA TRP A 148 -16.25 -9.67 20.22
C TRP A 148 -16.53 -9.24 18.79
N ARG A 149 -17.68 -8.63 18.57
CA ARG A 149 -18.01 -7.94 17.32
C ARG A 149 -18.60 -6.56 17.63
N TRP A 150 -18.31 -5.60 16.76
CA TRP A 150 -18.96 -4.30 16.79
C TRP A 150 -20.39 -4.43 16.24
N LYS A 151 -21.36 -3.84 16.93
CA LYS A 151 -22.76 -3.78 16.49
C LYS A 151 -23.22 -2.31 16.52
N PRO A 152 -23.46 -1.68 15.36
CA PRO A 152 -24.05 -0.36 15.29
C PRO A 152 -25.44 -0.31 15.94
N SER A 153 -25.82 0.85 16.49
CA SER A 153 -27.14 1.03 17.12
C SER A 153 -28.29 0.94 16.11
N ASP A 154 -28.07 1.48 14.91
CA ASP A 154 -29.14 1.73 13.95
C ASP A 154 -29.28 0.63 12.89
N CYS A 155 -28.29 -0.27 12.78
CA CYS A 155 -28.34 -1.37 11.82
C CYS A 155 -27.45 -2.56 12.17
N GLU A 156 -27.69 -3.68 11.47
CA GLU A 156 -26.87 -4.88 11.58
C GLU A 156 -25.86 -4.95 10.42
N LEU A 157 -24.56 -5.06 10.74
CA LEU A 157 -23.53 -5.19 9.73
C LEU A 157 -23.53 -6.61 9.13
N PRO A 158 -23.41 -6.74 7.79
CA PRO A 158 -23.30 -8.04 7.16
C PRO A 158 -22.00 -8.74 7.59
N ILE A 159 -22.04 -10.06 7.69
CA ILE A 159 -20.83 -10.87 7.91
C ILE A 159 -19.93 -10.73 6.68
N PHE A 160 -18.64 -10.49 6.91
CA PHE A 160 -17.66 -10.36 5.83
C PHE A 160 -17.63 -11.62 4.95
N ASN A 161 -17.82 -11.42 3.64
CA ASN A 161 -17.74 -12.47 2.64
C ASN A 161 -16.55 -12.21 1.70
N PRO A 162 -15.50 -13.07 1.72
CA PRO A 162 -14.30 -12.83 0.92
C PRO A 162 -14.58 -12.86 -0.59
N PHE A 163 -15.48 -13.72 -1.05
CA PHE A 163 -15.83 -13.82 -2.48
C PHE A 163 -16.53 -12.56 -2.98
N GLN A 164 -17.47 -12.02 -2.20
CA GLN A 164 -18.15 -10.77 -2.55
C GLN A 164 -17.18 -9.60 -2.58
N PHE A 165 -16.29 -9.51 -1.58
CA PHE A 165 -15.26 -8.47 -1.54
C PHE A 165 -14.35 -8.56 -2.77
N LEU A 166 -13.85 -9.76 -3.11
CA LEU A 166 -12.96 -9.97 -4.25
C LEU A 166 -13.63 -9.62 -5.59
N GLU A 167 -14.92 -9.88 -5.75
CA GLU A 167 -15.65 -9.47 -6.96
C GLU A 167 -15.78 -7.94 -7.04
N ILE A 168 -16.01 -7.24 -5.92
CA ILE A 168 -16.07 -5.77 -5.86
C ILE A 168 -14.71 -5.14 -6.24
N VAL A 169 -13.60 -5.74 -5.79
CA VAL A 169 -12.25 -5.21 -6.04
C VAL A 169 -11.59 -5.76 -7.31
N LYS A 170 -12.30 -6.58 -8.09
CA LYS A 170 -11.78 -7.20 -9.30
C LYS A 170 -11.30 -6.17 -10.32
N GLY A 171 -10.09 -6.37 -10.83
CA GLY A 171 -9.45 -5.43 -11.77
C GLY A 171 -9.05 -4.08 -11.16
N LYS A 172 -9.11 -3.95 -9.82
CA LYS A 172 -8.67 -2.75 -9.09
C LYS A 172 -7.43 -3.09 -8.26
N SER A 173 -6.64 -2.07 -7.96
CA SER A 173 -5.55 -2.16 -6.99
C SER A 173 -5.94 -1.40 -5.73
N MET A 174 -5.77 -2.02 -4.56
CA MET A 174 -6.00 -1.41 -3.26
C MET A 174 -4.66 -1.23 -2.54
N ALA A 175 -4.47 -0.08 -1.90
CA ALA A 175 -3.28 0.22 -1.11
C ALA A 175 -3.70 0.80 0.24
N PHE A 176 -2.99 0.41 1.30
CA PHE A 176 -3.12 0.97 2.64
C PHE A 176 -1.98 1.94 2.86
N VAL A 177 -2.30 3.21 3.12
CA VAL A 177 -1.32 4.27 3.39
C VAL A 177 -1.52 4.73 4.81
N GLY A 178 -0.49 4.56 5.64
CA GLY A 178 -0.55 4.88 7.05
C GLY A 178 0.69 4.40 7.78
N ASP A 179 0.62 4.45 9.11
CA ASP A 179 1.66 3.97 10.02
C ASP A 179 1.56 2.44 10.26
N SER A 180 2.02 1.99 11.42
CA SER A 180 1.88 0.59 11.83
C SER A 180 0.42 0.13 11.90
N VAL A 181 -0.53 1.00 12.23
CA VAL A 181 -1.96 0.66 12.29
C VAL A 181 -2.50 0.34 10.90
N GLY A 182 -2.12 1.12 9.88
CA GLY A 182 -2.49 0.86 8.49
C GLY A 182 -2.00 -0.51 7.99
N ARG A 183 -0.77 -0.88 8.36
CA ARG A 183 -0.21 -2.21 8.07
C ARG A 183 -0.97 -3.33 8.81
N ASN A 184 -1.34 -3.12 10.07
CA ASN A 184 -2.12 -4.09 10.84
C ASN A 184 -3.49 -4.35 10.19
N GLN A 185 -4.16 -3.29 9.70
CA GLN A 185 -5.44 -3.40 8.99
C GLN A 185 -5.30 -4.20 7.68
N MET A 186 -4.27 -3.90 6.90
CA MET A 186 -3.96 -4.63 5.66
C MET A 186 -3.77 -6.13 5.91
N GLN A 187 -3.06 -6.50 6.99
CA GLN A 187 -2.80 -7.88 7.35
C GLN A 187 -4.05 -8.61 7.83
N SER A 188 -4.88 -7.96 8.66
CA SER A 188 -6.19 -8.47 9.05
C SER A 188 -7.05 -8.76 7.81
N MET A 189 -7.06 -7.85 6.84
CA MET A 189 -7.81 -8.05 5.60
C MET A 189 -7.29 -9.24 4.78
N ILE A 190 -5.97 -9.42 4.64
CA ILE A 190 -5.41 -10.60 3.98
C ILE A 190 -5.90 -11.89 4.66
N CYS A 191 -5.92 -11.93 5.99
CA CYS A 191 -6.41 -13.10 6.73
C CYS A 191 -7.90 -13.37 6.55
N LEU A 192 -8.72 -12.31 6.44
CA LEU A 192 -10.15 -12.45 6.13
C LEU A 192 -10.38 -12.98 4.72
N LEU A 193 -9.48 -12.66 3.79
CA LEU A 193 -9.53 -13.11 2.40
C LEU A 193 -8.96 -14.52 2.19
N SER A 194 -8.15 -15.04 3.11
CA SER A 194 -7.49 -16.34 2.97
C SER A 194 -8.33 -17.54 3.45
N ARG A 195 -9.61 -17.31 3.77
CA ARG A 195 -10.54 -18.33 4.28
C ARG A 195 -11.33 -19.02 3.18
#